data_AF-A0A951D319-F1
#
_entry.id   AF-A0A951D319-F1
#
_cell.length_a   1.000
_cell.length_b   1.000
_cell.length_c   1.000
_cell.angle_alpha   90.00
_cell.angle_beta   90.00
_cell.angle_gamma   90.00
#
_symmetry.space_group_name_H-M   'P 1'
#
loop_
_entity.id
_entity.type
_entity.pdbx_description
1 polymer ?
#
loop_
_entity_poly.entity_id
_entity_poly.type
_entity_poly.pdbx_seq_one_letter_code
_entity_poly.pdbx_strand_id
1 'polypeptide(L)' 'MTKAELHKLIDELPDSAVEGAGVLLRGIIKGPIDPDQAWFWTPEWQEGEQEAEAELARGAGVVYR' A
#
# COMPACT_ATOMS: atom_id res chain seq x y z
N MET A 1 6.04 5.48 -15.27
CA MET A 1 6.97 5.40 -14.14
C MET A 1 8.27 4.76 -14.60
N THR A 2 9.35 5.54 -14.63
CA THR A 2 10.73 5.09 -14.82
C THR A 2 11.50 5.19 -13.50
N LYS A 3 12.72 4.63 -13.41
CA LYS A 3 13.56 4.79 -12.22
C LYS A 3 13.91 6.26 -11.92
N ALA A 4 14.10 7.07 -12.96
CA ALA A 4 14.37 8.50 -12.83
C ALA A 4 13.15 9.25 -12.28
N GLU A 5 11.94 8.91 -12.77
CA GLU A 5 10.68 9.45 -12.24
C GLU A 5 10.47 9.05 -10.77
N LEU A 6 10.79 7.80 -10.41
CA LEU A 6 10.72 7.33 -9.02
C LEU A 6 11.69 8.07 -8.09
N HIS A 7 12.93 8.28 -8.51
CA HIS A 7 13.89 9.05 -7.71
C HIS A 7 13.37 10.47 -7.43
N LYS A 8 12.80 11.13 -8.45
CA LYS A 8 12.22 12.46 -8.27
C LYS A 8 11.07 12.47 -7.26
N LEU A 9 10.19 11.46 -7.29
CA LEU A 9 9.11 11.32 -6.30
C LEU A 9 9.65 11.13 -4.88
N ILE A 10 10.73 10.36 -4.72
CA ILE A 10 11.38 10.17 -3.41
C ILE A 10 11.93 11.50 -2.88
N ASP A 11 12.54 12.31 -3.74
CA ASP A 11 13.08 13.62 -3.37
C ASP A 11 11.98 14.62 -2.97
N GLU A 12 10.75 14.43 -3.44
CA GLU A 12 9.58 15.27 -3.13
C GLU A 12 8.80 14.83 -1.88
N LEU A 13 9.16 13.68 -1.27
CA LEU A 13 8.48 13.20 -0.07
C LEU A 13 8.73 14.14 1.13
N PRO A 14 7.71 14.42 1.95
CA PRO A 14 7.94 15.06 3.23
C PRO A 14 8.76 14.13 4.14
N ASP A 15 9.63 14.68 4.98
CA ASP A 15 10.48 13.91 5.90
C ASP A 15 9.69 12.88 6.73
N SER A 16 8.46 13.22 7.12
CA SER A 16 7.56 12.36 7.87
C SER A 16 7.12 11.09 7.12
N ALA A 17 7.19 11.08 5.79
CA ALA A 17 6.79 9.96 4.94
C ALA A 17 7.96 9.06 4.51
N VAL A 18 9.21 9.52 4.67
CA VAL A 18 10.40 8.82 4.19
C VAL A 18 10.55 7.43 4.83
N GLU A 19 10.27 7.31 6.13
CA GLU A 19 10.37 6.02 6.83
C GLU A 19 9.39 5.00 6.24
N GLY A 20 8.12 5.39 6.06
CA GLY A 20 7.07 4.55 5.49
C GLY A 20 7.38 4.13 4.05
N ALA A 21 7.80 5.07 3.21
CA ALA A 21 8.23 4.77 1.83
C ALA A 21 9.41 3.79 1.81
N GLY A 22 10.37 3.93 2.74
CA GLY A 22 11.49 3.02 2.87
C GLY A 22 11.09 1.59 3.24
N VAL A 23 10.03 1.40 4.04
CA VAL A 23 9.48 0.07 4.36
C VAL A 23 8.95 -0.61 3.10
N LEU A 24 8.13 0.09 2.31
CA LEU A 24 7.57 -0.43 1.06
C LEU A 24 8.68 -0.80 0.05
N LEU A 25 9.62 0.11 -0.20
CA LEU A 25 10.71 -0.13 -1.15
C LEU A 25 11.59 -1.31 -0.73
N ARG A 26 11.94 -1.42 0.56
CA ARG A 26 12.67 -2.59 1.08
C ARG A 26 11.88 -3.88 0.94
N GLY A 27 10.56 -3.83 1.15
CA GLY A 27 9.66 -4.97 0.96
C GLY A 27 9.63 -5.44 -0.49
N ILE A 28 9.58 -4.53 -1.45
CA ILE A 28 9.64 -4.88 -2.88
C ILE A 28 11.03 -5.46 -3.23
N ILE A 29 12.11 -4.82 -2.79
CA ILE A 29 13.49 -5.26 -3.08
C ILE A 29 13.80 -6.64 -2.51
N LYS A 30 13.34 -6.94 -1.29
CA LYS A 30 13.60 -8.22 -0.61
C LYS A 30 12.65 -9.34 -1.05
N GLY A 31 11.61 -9.01 -1.84
CA GLY A 31 10.61 -9.97 -2.32
C GLY A 31 9.38 -10.26 -1.44
N PRO A 32 9.21 -9.81 -0.18
CA PRO A 32 7.94 -10.04 0.54
C PRO A 32 6.75 -9.23 0.01
N ILE A 33 6.97 -8.21 -0.82
CA ILE A 33 5.90 -7.49 -1.53
C ILE A 33 6.10 -7.71 -3.02
N ASP A 34 5.11 -8.31 -3.67
CA ASP A 34 5.09 -8.50 -5.11
C ASP A 34 4.79 -7.16 -5.81
N PRO A 35 5.68 -6.65 -6.69
CA PRO A 35 5.44 -5.40 -7.40
C PRO A 35 4.18 -5.43 -8.29
N ASP A 36 3.70 -6.60 -8.70
CA ASP A 36 2.49 -6.73 -9.51
C ASP A 36 1.21 -6.54 -8.67
N GLN A 37 1.31 -6.47 -7.34
CA GLN A 37 0.21 -6.18 -6.42
C GLN A 37 -0.02 -4.69 -6.15
N ALA A 38 0.45 -3.80 -7.04
CA ALA A 38 0.20 -2.37 -6.95
C ALA A 38 -1.31 -2.03 -6.91
N TRP A 39 -2.16 -2.88 -7.49
CA TRP A 39 -3.62 -2.72 -7.47
C TRP A 39 -4.22 -2.66 -6.06
N PHE A 40 -3.58 -3.28 -5.06
CA PHE A 40 -4.04 -3.24 -3.67
C PHE A 40 -4.08 -1.80 -3.12
N TRP A 41 -3.18 -0.95 -3.61
CA TRP A 41 -3.03 0.43 -3.16
C TRP A 41 -3.82 1.44 -4.00
N THR A 42 -4.65 0.99 -4.95
CA THR A 42 -5.48 1.94 -5.69
C THR A 42 -6.57 2.51 -4.78
N PRO A 43 -6.98 3.78 -4.98
CA PRO A 43 -8.03 4.38 -4.16
C PRO A 43 -9.30 3.52 -4.11
N GLU A 44 -9.69 2.96 -5.26
CA GLU A 44 -10.90 2.15 -5.38
C GLU A 44 -10.81 0.86 -4.56
N TRP A 45 -9.64 0.23 -4.49
CA TRP A 45 -9.45 -0.96 -3.66
C TRP A 45 -9.43 -0.60 -2.17
N GLN A 46 -8.74 0.49 -1.81
CA GLN A 46 -8.64 0.95 -0.43
C GLN A 46 -10.00 1.40 0.13
N GLU A 47 -10.90 1.94 -0.69
CA GLU A 47 -12.29 2.21 -0.30
C GLU A 47 -13.02 0.93 0.10
N GLY A 48 -12.87 -0.15 -0.67
CA GLY A 48 -13.44 -1.46 -0.34
C GLY A 48 -12.84 -2.07 0.93
N GLU A 49 -11.52 -1.94 1.13
CA GLU A 49 -10.86 -2.37 2.39
C GLU A 49 -11.40 -1.60 3.61
N GLN A 50 -11.60 -0.29 3.49
CA GLN A 50 -12.18 0.51 4.58
C GLN A 50 -13.62 0.09 4.90
N GLU A 51 -14.42 -0.20 3.88
CA GLU A 51 -15.77 -0.75 4.07
C GLU A 51 -15.72 -2.09 4.79
N ALA A 52 -14.89 -3.03 4.30
CA ALA A 52 -14.72 -4.35 4.89
C ALA A 52 -14.21 -4.28 6.35
N GLU A 53 -13.27 -3.38 6.64
CA GLU A 53 -12.77 -3.15 8.00
C GLU A 53 -13.87 -2.59 8.91
N ALA A 54 -14.70 -1.67 8.41
CA ALA A 54 -15.86 -1.17 9.13
C ALA A 54 -16.92 -2.28 9.36
N GLU A 55 -17.11 -3.19 8.40
CA GLU A 55 -17.97 -4.37 8.55
C GLU A 55 -17.46 -5.33 9.62
N LEU A 56 -16.16 -5.58 9.63
CA LEU A 56 -15.52 -6.43 10.62
C LEU A 56 -15.63 -5.82 12.02
N ALA A 57 -15.40 -4.51 12.16
CA ALA A 57 -15.48 -3.79 13.42
C ALA A 57 -16.88 -3.82 14.05
N ARG A 58 -17.94 -3.86 13.21
CA ARG A 58 -19.33 -4.01 13.67
C ARG A 58 -19.75 -5.47 13.87
N GLY A 59 -18.85 -6.44 13.70
CA GLY A 59 -19.13 -7.87 13.83
C GLY A 59 -19.98 -8.44 12.68
N ALA A 60 -19.98 -7.78 11.52
CA ALA A 60 -20.60 -8.25 10.30
C ALA A 60 -19.58 -8.93 9.37
N GLY A 61 -20.05 -9.40 8.21
CA GLY A 61 -19.22 -10.09 7.20
C GLY A 61 -19.23 -11.62 7.33
N VAL A 62 -18.78 -12.29 6.27
CA VAL A 62 -18.69 -13.76 6.21
C VAL A 62 -17.24 -14.19 6.41
N VAL A 63 -16.98 -14.93 7.48
CA VAL A 63 -15.67 -15.54 7.73
C VAL A 63 -15.64 -16.92 7.11
N TYR A 64 -14.86 -17.07 6.04
CA TYR A 64 -14.52 -18.36 5.48
C TYR A 64 -13.37 -18.98 6.29
N ARG A 65 -13.51 -20.25 6.68
CA ARG A 65 -12.57 -20.99 7.53
C ARG A 65 -12.08 -22.22 6.81
#